data_AF-A0A1I5ILW6-F1
#
_entry.id   AF-A0A1I5ILW6-F1
#
_cell.length_a   1.000
_cell.length_b   1.000
_cell.length_c   1.000
_cell.angle_alpha   90.00
_cell.angle_beta   90.00
_cell.angle_gamma   90.00
#
_symmetry.space_group_name_H-M   'P 1'
#
loop_
_entity.id
_entity.type
_entity.pdbx_description
1 polymer ?
#
loop_
_entity_poly.entity_id
_entity_poly.type
_entity_poly.pdbx_seq_one_letter_code
_entity_poly.pdbx_strand_id
1 'polypeptide(L)' 'MDKNSLSHTKWECKYHLVFAPKYRRQIVYGQIKQDVANILSMLCKRKGIEIIEAE' A
#
# COMPACT_ATOMS: atom_id res chain seq x y z
N MET A 1 -8.84 0.27 18.74
CA MET A 1 -9.09 -0.24 17.37
C MET A 1 -8.04 0.44 16.53
N ASP A 2 -6.87 -0.12 16.21
CA ASP A 2 -6.39 -1.50 16.14
C ASP A 2 -4.93 -1.52 16.63
N LYS A 3 -4.68 -2.10 17.80
CA LYS A 3 -3.33 -2.20 18.36
C LYS A 3 -2.90 -3.65 18.26
N ASN A 4 -1.98 -3.93 17.35
CA ASN A 4 -1.36 -5.23 17.26
C ASN A 4 -0.50 -5.46 18.50
N SER A 5 -0.55 -6.68 19.05
CA SER A 5 0.18 -7.03 20.25
C SER A 5 0.83 -8.39 20.17
N LEU A 6 2.07 -8.46 20.61
CA LEU A 6 2.81 -9.68 20.97
C LEU A 6 3.00 -9.70 22.49
N SER A 7 3.55 -10.81 23.00
CA SER A 7 3.75 -11.04 24.44
C SER A 7 4.45 -9.88 25.17
N HIS A 8 5.30 -9.11 24.47
CA HIS A 8 6.05 -8.01 25.06
C HIS A 8 6.02 -6.70 24.25
N THR A 9 5.23 -6.62 23.18
CA THR A 9 5.21 -5.44 22.30
C THR A 9 3.80 -5.10 21.88
N LYS A 10 3.43 -3.82 21.94
CA LYS A 10 2.21 -3.29 21.35
C LYS A 10 2.59 -2.23 20.34
N TRP A 11 2.01 -2.27 19.15
CA TRP A 11 2.33 -1.30 18.10
C TRP A 11 1.12 -0.91 17.28
N GLU A 12 1.22 0.28 16.70
CA GLU A 12 0.32 0.81 15.69
C GLU A 12 1.20 1.47 14.63
N CYS A 13 1.38 0.79 13.49
CA CYS A 13 2.29 1.23 12.43
C CYS A 13 1.47 1.52 11.17
N LYS A 14 1.10 2.78 10.98
CA LYS A 14 0.38 3.28 9.81
C LYS A 14 1.33 4.18 9.01
N TYR A 15 1.38 3.98 7.70
CA TYR A 15 2.28 4.72 6.80
C TYR A 15 1.50 5.27 5.61
N HIS A 16 1.78 6.52 5.24
CA HIS A 16 1.34 7.11 3.98
C HIS A 16 2.39 6.82 2.91
N LEU A 17 2.05 5.96 1.96
CA LEU A 17 2.92 5.56 0.86
C LEU A 17 2.47 6.27 -0.42
N VAL A 18 3.36 7.08 -1.01
CA VAL A 18 3.12 7.79 -2.27
C VAL A 18 4.25 7.46 -3.23
N PHE A 19 3.90 7.14 -4.48
CA PHE A 19 4.89 6.93 -5.54
C PHE A 19 4.57 7.82 -6.74
N ALA A 20 5.61 8.23 -7.45
CA ALA A 20 5.50 8.99 -8.68
C ALA A 20 6.31 8.32 -9.79
N PRO A 21 5.83 8.32 -11.04
CA PRO A 21 6.60 7.78 -12.16
C PRO A 21 7.85 8.62 -12.41
N LYS A 22 8.87 8.00 -12.99
CA LYS A 22 10.08 8.70 -13.42
C LYS A 22 9.71 9.86 -14.36
N TYR A 23 10.23 11.05 -14.09
CA TYR A 23 9.89 12.30 -14.78
C TYR A 23 8.42 12.75 -14.65
N ARG A 24 7.65 12.21 -13.69
CA ARG A 24 6.23 12.55 -13.46
C ARG A 24 5.36 12.43 -14.72
N ARG A 25 5.70 11.48 -15.60
CA ARG A 25 4.93 11.24 -16.83
C ARG A 25 3.52 10.78 -16.46
N GLN A 26 2.50 11.31 -17.13
CA GLN A 26 1.10 10.95 -16.89
C GLN A 26 0.71 9.56 -17.43
N ILE A 27 1.68 8.74 -17.85
CA ILE A 27 1.49 7.40 -18.43
C ILE A 27 0.79 6.45 -17.45
N VAL A 28 0.93 6.70 -16.14
CA VAL A 28 0.35 5.85 -15.09
C VAL A 28 -1.15 6.06 -14.89
N TYR A 29 -1.75 7.17 -15.37
CA TYR A 29 -3.15 7.51 -15.04
C TYR A 29 -4.22 6.82 -15.91
N GLY A 30 -3.83 6.06 -16.93
CA GLY A 30 -4.75 5.31 -17.79
C GLY A 30 -4.85 3.83 -17.38
N GLN A 31 -4.72 2.96 -18.38
CA GLN A 31 -4.79 1.50 -18.22
C GLN A 31 -3.78 0.97 -17.18
N ILE A 32 -2.61 1.60 -17.08
CA ILE A 32 -1.54 1.20 -16.15
C ILE A 32 -1.93 1.45 -14.69
N LYS A 33 -2.84 2.39 -14.38
CA LYS A 33 -3.28 2.66 -13.00
C LYS A 33 -3.85 1.39 -12.37
N GLN A 34 -4.69 0.68 -13.13
CA GLN A 34 -5.39 -0.51 -12.66
C GLN A 34 -4.43 -1.68 -12.46
N ASP A 35 -3.48 -1.88 -13.38
CA ASP A 35 -2.46 -2.92 -13.25
C ASP A 35 -1.55 -2.68 -12.04
N VAL A 36 -1.11 -1.43 -11.83
CA VAL A 36 -0.28 -1.06 -10.69
C VAL A 36 -1.04 -1.28 -9.37
N ALA A 37 -2.31 -0.88 -9.31
CA ALA A 37 -3.16 -1.13 -8.15
C ALA A 37 -3.31 -2.64 -7.85
N ASN A 38 -3.53 -3.45 -8.89
CA ASN A 38 -3.65 -4.90 -8.77
C ASN A 38 -2.35 -5.55 -8.26
N ILE A 39 -1.20 -5.15 -8.80
CA ILE A 39 0.12 -5.64 -8.38
C ILE A 39 0.38 -5.27 -6.92
N LEU A 40 0.16 -4.01 -6.53
CA LEU A 40 0.35 -3.56 -5.15
C LEU A 40 -0.58 -4.28 -4.18
N SER A 41 -1.87 -4.43 -4.52
CA SER A 41 -2.82 -5.18 -3.71
C SER A 41 -2.40 -6.63 -3.52
N MET A 42 -1.94 -7.29 -4.59
CA MET A 42 -1.44 -8.66 -4.52
C MET A 42 -0.19 -8.78 -3.62
N LEU A 43 0.75 -7.84 -3.73
CA LEU A 43 1.96 -7.82 -2.90
C LEU A 43 1.64 -7.59 -1.42
N CYS A 44 0.75 -6.64 -1.11
CA CYS A 44 0.31 -6.38 0.27
C CYS A 44 -0.37 -7.61 0.87
N LYS A 45 -1.28 -8.26 0.14
CA LYS A 45 -1.93 -9.51 0.57
C LYS A 45 -0.91 -10.61 0.86
N ARG A 46 0.08 -10.81 -0.02
CA ARG A 46 1.14 -11.81 0.18
C ARG A 46 2.01 -11.55 1.40
N LYS A 47 2.27 -10.28 1.72
CA LYS A 47 3.04 -9.89 2.91
C LYS A 47 2.21 -9.78 4.19
N GLY A 48 0.90 -10.00 4.12
CA GLY A 48 0.00 -9.81 5.26
C GLY A 48 -0.13 -8.35 5.70
N ILE A 49 0.06 -7.41 4.79
CA ILE A 49 -0.07 -5.97 5.05
C ILE A 49 -1.52 -5.57 4.80
N GLU A 50 -2.12 -4.91 5.78
CA GLU A 50 -3.45 -4.32 5.68
C GLU A 50 -3.41 -3.00 4.90
N ILE A 51 -4.30 -2.87 3.91
CA ILE A 51 -4.49 -1.63 3.17
C ILE A 51 -5.68 -0.91 3.80
N ILE A 52 -5.42 0.25 4.41
CA ILE A 52 -6.44 1.06 5.09
C ILE A 52 -7.20 1.92 4.07
N GLU A 53 -6.46 2.63 3.23
CA GLU A 53 -6.99 3.50 2.18
C GLU A 53 -6.13 3.36 0.91
N ALA A 54 -6.78 3.41 -0.25
CA ALA A 54 -6.12 3.43 -1.56
C ALA A 54 -6.92 4.30 -2.53
N GLU A 55 -6.25 5.30 -3.14
CA GLU A 55 -6.81 6.28 -4.09
C GLU A 55 -6.11 6.22 -5.46
#